data_AF-T1B573-F1
#
_entry.id   AF-T1B573-F1
#
_cell.length_a   1.000
_cell.length_b   1.000
_cell.length_c   1.000
_cell.angle_alpha   90.00
_cell.angle_beta   90.00
_cell.angle_gamma   90.00
#
_symmetry.space_group_name_H-M   'P 1'
#
loop_
_entity.id
_entity.type
_entity.pdbx_description
1 polymer ?
#
loop_
_entity_poly.entity_id
_entity_poly.type
_entity_poly.pdbx_seq_one_letter_code
_entity_poly.pdbx_strand_id
1 'polypeptide(L)' 'FGANSELRAISEVYGAADAQAKFVADFVAAWQKVMEADRFDLHR' A
#
# COMPACT_ATOMS: atom_id res chain seq x y z
N PHE A 1 -0.92 -12.24 -23.41
CA PHE A 1 -0.29 -12.26 -22.08
C PHE A 1 0.63 -11.05 -22.00
N GLY A 2 0.30 -10.06 -21.18
CA GLY A 2 1.03 -8.79 -21.11
C GLY A 2 0.84 -8.07 -19.78
N ALA A 3 0.71 -8.83 -18.69
CA ALA A 3 0.68 -8.26 -17.35
C ALA A 3 2.12 -7.94 -16.90
N ASN A 4 2.31 -6.79 -16.27
CA ASN A 4 3.61 -6.39 -15.71
C ASN A 4 4.01 -7.39 -14.60
N SER A 5 5.17 -8.03 -14.75
CA SER A 5 5.64 -9.09 -13.84
C SER A 5 5.91 -8.59 -12.43
N GLU A 6 6.35 -7.35 -12.26
CA GLU A 6 6.65 -6.74 -10.97
C GLU A 6 5.34 -6.40 -10.22
N LEU A 7 4.37 -5.80 -10.91
CA LEU A 7 3.05 -5.52 -10.33
C LEU A 7 2.29 -6.80 -9.99
N ARG A 8 2.49 -7.87 -10.77
CA ARG A 8 1.91 -9.18 -10.49
C ARG A 8 2.47 -9.75 -9.19
N ALA A 9 3.78 -9.66 -8.95
CA ALA A 9 4.39 -10.12 -7.71
C ALA A 9 3.82 -9.39 -6.47
N ILE A 10 3.61 -8.07 -6.57
CA ILE A 10 2.99 -7.29 -5.48
C ILE A 10 1.54 -7.73 -5.26
N SER A 11 0.80 -7.94 -6.35
CA SER A 11 -0.59 -8.40 -6.29
C SER A 11 -0.71 -9.79 -5.65
N GLU A 12 0.24 -10.69 -5.93
CA GLU A 12 0.29 -12.03 -5.34
C GLU A 12 0.51 -11.99 -3.82
N VAL A 13 1.32 -11.06 -3.32
CA VAL A 13 1.53 -10.88 -1.88
C VAL A 13 0.23 -10.45 -1.18
N TYR A 14 -0.47 -9.45 -1.72
CA TYR A 14 -1.71 -8.96 -1.09
C TYR A 14 -2.94 -9.83 -1.36
N GLY A 15 -2.89 -10.66 -2.40
CA GLY A 15 -3.94 -11.61 -2.75
C GLY A 15 -3.84 -12.97 -2.06
N ALA A 16 -2.80 -13.21 -1.24
CA ALA A 16 -2.66 -14.43 -0.47
C ALA A 16 -3.77 -14.55 0.60
N ALA A 17 -4.14 -15.78 0.96
CA ALA A 17 -5.26 -16.05 1.86
C ALA A 17 -5.09 -15.46 3.27
N ASP A 18 -3.85 -15.25 3.71
CA ASP A 18 -3.47 -14.68 5.01
C ASP A 18 -3.13 -13.19 4.94
N ALA A 19 -3.18 -12.57 3.76
CA ALA A 19 -2.72 -11.21 3.55
C ALA A 19 -3.76 -10.12 3.82
N GLN A 20 -5.01 -10.47 4.15
CA GLN A 20 -6.09 -9.48 4.34
C GLN A 20 -5.74 -8.43 5.42
N ALA A 21 -5.26 -8.86 6.58
CA ALA A 21 -4.89 -7.95 7.66
C ALA A 21 -3.71 -7.04 7.26
N LYS A 22 -2.73 -7.61 6.56
CA LYS A 22 -1.58 -6.86 6.02
C LYS A 22 -2.02 -5.82 4.99
N PHE A 23 -2.89 -6.20 4.06
CA PHE A 23 -3.42 -5.29 3.04
C PHE A 23 -4.12 -4.08 3.68
N VAL A 24 -4.99 -4.32 4.67
CA VAL A 24 -5.69 -3.23 5.36
C VAL A 24 -4.70 -2.31 6.07
N ALA A 25 -3.72 -2.86 6.80
CA ALA A 25 -2.72 -2.06 7.51
C ALA A 25 -1.87 -1.21 6.55
N ASP A 26 -1.37 -1.82 5.48
CA ASP A 26 -0.51 -1.14 4.50
C ASP A 26 -1.31 -0.10 3.70
N PHE A 27 -2.58 -0.36 3.39
CA PHE A 27 -3.46 0.60 2.74
C PHE A 27 -3.71 1.82 3.62
N VAL A 28 -4.03 1.63 4.90
CA VAL A 28 -4.25 2.74 5.84
C VAL A 28 -2.98 3.57 6.02
N ALA A 29 -1.82 2.93 6.13
CA ALA A 29 -0.53 3.64 6.22
C ALA A 29 -0.24 4.46 4.95
N ALA A 30 -0.48 3.89 3.77
CA ALA A 30 -0.33 4.61 2.51
C ALA A 30 -1.31 5.79 2.40
N TRP A 31 -2.56 5.60 2.82
CA TRP A 31 -3.57 6.65 2.87
C TRP A 31 -3.15 7.80 3.78
N GLN A 32 -2.77 7.49 5.02
CA GLN A 32 -2.30 8.48 5.99
C GLN A 32 -1.12 9.28 5.42
N LYS A 33 -0.13 8.60 4.84
CA LYS A 33 1.03 9.23 4.22
C LYS A 33 0.63 10.27 3.16
N VAL A 34 -0.35 9.96 2.33
CA VAL A 34 -0.81 10.91 1.29
C VAL A 34 -1.59 12.06 1.91
N MET A 35 -2.40 11.80 2.94
CA MET A 35 -3.17 12.84 3.64
C MET A 35 -2.28 13.81 4.46
N GLU A 36 -1.09 13.37 4.87
CA GLU A 36 -0.12 14.19 5.61
C GLU A 36 0.95 14.82 4.69
N ALA A 37 0.91 14.58 3.38
CA ALA A 37 1.99 14.94 2.46
C ALA A 37 2.28 16.44 2.35
N ASP A 38 1.32 17.30 2.70
CA ASP A 38 1.45 18.76 2.70
C ASP A 38 1.45 19.39 4.11
N ARG A 39 1.41 18.57 5.17
CA ARG A 39 1.36 19.00 6.58
C ARG A 39 2.72 19.40 7.16
N PHE A 40 3.42 20.29 6.46
CA PHE A 40 4.70 20.85 6.90
C PHE A 40 4.60 21.65 8.21
N ASP A 41 3.39 22.03 8.60
CA ASP A 41 3.07 22.69 9.87
C ASP A 41 3.21 21.75 11.08
N LEU A 42 3.02 20.44 10.89
CA LEU A 42 3.08 19.44 11.96
C LEU A 42 4.44 18.74 12.10
N HIS A 43 5.24 18.69 11.02
CA HIS A 43 6.45 17.87 10.93
C HIS A 43 7.74 18.70 10.78
N ARG A 44 7.95 19.71 11.65
CA ARG A 44 9.20 20.48 11.73
C ARG A 44 10.26 19.80 12.60
#